data_AF-A0A523YCX5-F1
#
_entry.id   AF-A0A523YCX5-F1
#
_cell.length_a   1.000
_cell.length_b   1.000
_cell.length_c   1.000
_cell.angle_alpha   90.00
_cell.angle_beta   90.00
_cell.angle_gamma   90.00
#
_symmetry.space_group_name_H-M   'P 1'
#
loop_
_entity.id
_entity.type
_entity.pdbx_description
1 polymer ?
#
loop_
_entity_poly.entity_id
_entity_poly.type
_entity_poly.pdbx_seq_one_letter_code
_entity_poly.pdbx_strand_id
1 'polypeptide(L)'
;MPPKAKSKEEWFDVLDKELEKKTDDIISSIGEQNSRKVQLNKQLIGDIWEIWKRFNKINVHFAMEPHYNAFAQFEEFPYGAWTWRSSFNVASINNLQLVDRTQNQGRTGDSLLVSYVPEKDDKIHLRLEFQYCEGEHYYKYSGWRRMFARHTLYDKSIEKVDVDDIHSIFADIITTWYESHLRRNRDIILRHLKDTYKNVETFTQ
;
A
#
# COMPACT_ATOMS: atom_id res chain seq x y z
N MET A 1 -10.67 -14.78 -40.39
CA MET A 1 -10.44 -13.95 -41.59
C MET A 1 -11.03 -12.57 -41.32
N PRO A 2 -10.26 -11.48 -41.36
CA PRO A 2 -10.84 -10.15 -41.25
C PRO A 2 -11.65 -9.83 -42.53
N PRO A 3 -12.75 -9.08 -42.44
CA PRO A 3 -13.52 -8.69 -43.61
C PRO A 3 -12.70 -7.72 -44.47
N LYS A 4 -12.64 -7.95 -45.79
CA LYS A 4 -12.06 -7.00 -46.75
C LYS A 4 -12.98 -5.77 -46.82
N ALA A 5 -12.51 -4.63 -46.32
CA ALA A 5 -13.19 -3.34 -46.47
C ALA A 5 -13.33 -2.96 -47.96
N LYS A 6 -14.52 -2.50 -48.38
CA LYS A 6 -14.82 -2.15 -49.78
C LYS A 6 -14.72 -0.64 -50.07
N SER A 7 -14.52 0.24 -49.08
CA SER A 7 -14.15 1.65 -49.31
C SER A 7 -13.41 2.28 -48.13
N LYS A 8 -12.82 3.46 -48.34
CA LYS A 8 -12.10 4.24 -47.31
C LYS A 8 -13.03 4.80 -46.20
N GLU A 9 -14.35 4.75 -46.41
CA GLU A 9 -15.34 5.14 -45.41
C GLU A 9 -15.76 3.92 -44.58
N GLU A 10 -15.96 2.77 -45.22
CA GLU A 10 -16.36 1.54 -44.52
C GLU A 10 -15.32 1.01 -43.54
N TRP A 11 -14.01 1.12 -43.82
CA TRP A 11 -12.99 0.69 -42.85
C TRP A 11 -12.91 1.62 -41.64
N PHE A 12 -13.22 2.91 -41.81
CA PHE A 12 -13.23 3.86 -40.70
C PHE A 12 -14.46 3.64 -39.81
N ASP A 13 -15.64 3.39 -40.39
CA ASP A 13 -16.84 3.03 -39.62
C ASP A 13 -16.66 1.73 -38.82
N VAL A 14 -15.92 0.76 -39.36
CA VAL A 14 -15.56 -0.47 -38.64
C VAL A 14 -14.56 -0.17 -37.52
N LEU A 15 -13.56 0.67 -37.77
CA LEU A 15 -12.58 1.09 -36.76
C LEU A 15 -13.27 1.87 -35.62
N ASP A 16 -14.14 2.81 -35.95
CA ASP A 16 -14.83 3.65 -34.97
C ASP A 16 -15.69 2.81 -34.02
N LYS A 17 -16.45 1.84 -34.57
CA LYS A 17 -17.20 0.86 -33.74
C LYS A 17 -16.30 0.00 -32.86
N GLU A 18 -15.14 -0.42 -33.36
CA GLU A 18 -14.18 -1.17 -32.54
C GLU A 18 -13.57 -0.29 -31.43
N LEU A 19 -13.32 0.99 -31.69
CA LEU A 19 -12.81 1.95 -30.73
C LEU A 19 -13.87 2.30 -29.67
N GLU A 20 -15.13 2.52 -30.06
CA GLU A 20 -16.25 2.74 -29.14
C GLU A 20 -16.43 1.52 -28.22
N LYS A 21 -16.50 0.32 -28.79
CA LYS A 21 -16.62 -0.91 -27.99
C LYS A 21 -15.47 -1.07 -27.00
N LYS A 22 -14.23 -0.82 -27.43
CA LYS A 22 -13.07 -0.84 -26.53
C LYS A 22 -13.17 0.23 -25.45
N THR A 23 -13.69 1.41 -25.77
CA THR A 23 -13.89 2.51 -24.81
C THR A 23 -14.88 2.11 -23.73
N ASP A 24 -16.03 1.54 -24.10
CA ASP A 24 -17.05 1.09 -23.15
C ASP A 24 -16.54 -0.04 -22.25
N ASP A 25 -15.87 -1.04 -22.83
CA ASP A 25 -15.28 -2.16 -22.10
C ASP A 25 -14.24 -1.67 -21.06
N ILE A 26 -13.40 -0.69 -21.44
CA ILE A 26 -12.40 -0.08 -20.56
C ILE A 26 -13.07 0.75 -19.45
N ILE A 27 -14.08 1.57 -19.76
CA ILE A 27 -14.77 2.40 -18.78
C ILE A 27 -15.42 1.52 -17.71
N SER A 28 -16.09 0.43 -18.12
CA SER A 28 -16.72 -0.51 -17.19
C SER A 28 -15.69 -1.14 -16.26
N SER A 29 -14.60 -1.67 -16.82
CA SER A 29 -13.52 -2.29 -16.06
C SER A 29 -12.86 -1.33 -15.06
N ILE A 30 -12.56 -0.09 -15.49
CA ILE A 30 -12.00 0.94 -14.61
C ILE A 30 -12.97 1.30 -13.48
N GLY A 31 -14.28 1.35 -13.78
CA GLY A 31 -15.33 1.60 -12.79
C GLY A 31 -15.36 0.54 -11.69
N GLU A 32 -15.31 -0.74 -12.06
CA GLU A 32 -15.27 -1.86 -11.11
C GLU A 32 -14.01 -1.85 -10.25
N GLN A 33 -12.84 -1.67 -10.86
CA GLN A 33 -11.56 -1.59 -10.14
C GLN A 33 -11.55 -0.41 -9.15
N ASN A 34 -12.06 0.76 -9.54
CA ASN A 34 -12.15 1.92 -8.66
C ASN A 34 -13.10 1.69 -7.48
N SER A 35 -14.25 1.05 -7.71
CA SER A 35 -15.18 0.69 -6.64
C SER A 35 -14.53 -0.25 -5.63
N ARG A 36 -13.85 -1.30 -6.10
CA ARG A 36 -13.12 -2.25 -5.25
C ARG A 36 -12.01 -1.55 -4.47
N LYS A 37 -11.26 -0.67 -5.11
CA LYS A 37 -10.21 0.14 -4.49
C LYS A 37 -10.73 1.02 -3.36
N VAL A 38 -11.87 1.69 -3.55
CA VAL A 38 -12.49 2.51 -2.51
C VAL A 38 -12.85 1.66 -1.29
N GLN A 39 -13.43 0.48 -1.49
CA GLN A 39 -13.78 -0.42 -0.40
C GLN A 39 -12.53 -0.87 0.38
N LEU A 40 -11.51 -1.34 -0.33
CA LEU A 40 -10.24 -1.78 0.27
C LEU A 40 -9.56 -0.63 1.02
N ASN A 41 -9.47 0.56 0.43
CA ASN A 41 -8.86 1.72 1.09
C ASN A 41 -9.59 2.13 2.37
N LYS A 42 -10.92 2.12 2.39
CA LYS A 42 -11.67 2.44 3.61
C LYS A 42 -11.35 1.45 4.73
N GLN A 43 -11.32 0.17 4.41
CA GLN A 43 -11.01 -0.90 5.36
C GLN A 43 -9.57 -0.75 5.89
N LEU A 44 -8.59 -0.68 4.99
CA LEU A 44 -7.17 -0.64 5.35
C LEU A 44 -6.79 0.63 6.12
N ILE A 45 -7.38 1.79 5.79
CA ILE A 45 -7.17 3.02 6.56
C ILE A 45 -7.71 2.86 7.98
N GLY A 46 -8.89 2.26 8.15
CA GLY A 46 -9.45 1.95 9.46
C GLY A 46 -8.54 1.02 10.26
N ASP A 47 -8.08 -0.07 9.64
CA ASP A 47 -7.20 -1.05 10.28
C ASP A 47 -5.86 -0.42 10.70
N ILE A 48 -5.22 0.34 9.80
CA ILE A 48 -3.95 1.05 10.09
C ILE A 48 -4.15 2.09 11.19
N TRP A 49 -5.31 2.77 11.25
CA TRP A 49 -5.62 3.70 12.33
C TRP A 49 -5.75 3.00 13.69
N GLU A 50 -6.40 1.84 13.75
CA GLU A 50 -6.48 1.05 14.98
C GLU A 50 -5.10 0.57 15.44
N ILE A 51 -4.25 0.13 14.51
CA ILE A 51 -2.84 -0.22 14.78
C ILE A 51 -2.09 1.00 15.33
N TRP A 52 -2.23 2.17 14.69
CA TRP A 52 -1.61 3.42 15.13
C TRP A 52 -1.98 3.75 16.58
N LYS A 53 -3.28 3.68 16.92
CA LYS A 53 -3.77 3.92 18.30
C LYS A 53 -3.19 2.92 19.28
N ARG A 54 -3.09 1.64 18.90
CA ARG A 54 -2.58 0.58 19.78
C ARG A 54 -1.12 0.79 20.15
N PHE A 55 -0.29 1.20 19.19
CA PHE A 55 1.13 1.50 19.42
C PHE A 55 1.33 2.80 20.19
N ASN A 56 0.46 3.80 19.98
CA ASN A 56 0.49 5.04 20.75
C ASN A 56 0.38 4.78 22.27
N LYS A 57 -0.42 3.79 22.69
CA LYS A 57 -0.56 3.39 24.11
C LYS A 57 0.73 2.90 24.77
N ILE A 58 1.75 2.49 24.00
CA ILE A 58 3.07 2.10 24.50
C ILE A 58 4.15 3.13 24.17
N ASN A 59 3.74 4.37 23.88
CA ASN A 59 4.62 5.48 23.54
C ASN A 59 5.49 5.21 22.29
N VAL A 60 4.93 4.47 21.33
CA VAL A 60 5.50 4.32 19.99
C VAL A 60 4.76 5.27 19.07
N HIS A 61 5.52 6.09 18.34
CA HIS A 61 4.97 7.13 17.47
C HIS A 61 5.16 6.77 16.01
N PHE A 62 4.04 6.59 15.31
CA PHE A 62 4.02 6.41 13.88
C PHE A 62 3.61 7.69 13.15
N ALA A 63 4.20 7.91 11.97
CA ALA A 63 3.66 8.81 10.96
C ALA A 63 2.83 7.98 9.97
N MET A 64 1.62 8.46 9.64
CA MET A 64 0.74 7.80 8.70
C MET A 64 0.58 8.64 7.44
N GLU A 65 0.59 8.00 6.27
CA GLU A 65 0.23 8.61 4.99
C GLU A 65 -0.93 7.83 4.37
N PRO A 66 -2.02 8.48 3.92
CA PRO A 66 -2.33 9.89 4.12
C PRO A 66 -2.48 10.22 5.60
N HIS A 67 -2.08 11.44 5.95
CA HIS A 67 -2.19 11.94 7.32
C HIS A 67 -3.64 11.87 7.83
N TYR A 68 -3.85 11.48 9.09
CA TYR A 68 -5.20 11.31 9.68
C TYR A 68 -6.09 12.55 9.63
N ASN A 69 -5.51 13.75 9.72
CA ASN A 69 -6.25 15.00 9.52
C ASN A 69 -6.83 15.17 8.12
N ALA A 70 -6.28 14.49 7.10
CA ALA A 70 -6.77 14.57 5.73
C ALA A 70 -8.05 13.75 5.53
N PHE A 71 -8.15 12.57 6.16
CA PHE A 71 -9.26 11.65 5.93
C PHE A 71 -10.34 11.66 7.03
N ALA A 72 -9.97 11.98 8.26
CA ALA A 72 -10.85 11.85 9.42
C ALA A 72 -11.24 13.21 10.03
N GLN A 73 -12.48 13.25 10.50
CA GLN A 73 -13.00 14.22 11.46
C GLN A 73 -13.20 13.50 12.79
N PHE A 74 -12.48 13.93 13.82
CA PHE A 74 -12.50 13.32 15.15
C PHE A 74 -13.48 14.05 16.07
N GLU A 75 -14.27 13.30 16.81
CA GLU A 75 -15.04 13.83 17.95
C GLU A 75 -14.11 14.05 19.16
N GLU A 76 -13.27 13.05 19.46
CA GLU A 76 -12.22 13.12 20.48
C GLU A 76 -10.96 12.43 19.96
N PHE A 77 -9.82 13.13 19.98
CA PHE A 77 -8.56 12.63 19.44
C PHE A 77 -7.61 12.09 20.53
N PRO A 78 -6.91 10.95 20.32
CA PRO A 78 -7.06 10.00 19.21
C PRO A 78 -8.05 8.85 19.51
N TYR A 79 -8.61 8.78 20.72
CA TYR A 79 -9.28 7.56 21.21
C TYR A 79 -10.80 7.55 21.04
N GLY A 80 -11.41 8.66 20.63
CA GLY A 80 -12.85 8.76 20.38
C GLY A 80 -13.28 8.27 19.00
N ALA A 81 -14.58 8.42 18.74
CA ALA A 81 -15.15 8.15 17.43
C ALA A 81 -14.63 9.15 16.38
N TRP A 82 -14.59 8.69 15.13
CA TRP A 82 -14.23 9.51 13.99
C TRP A 82 -15.10 9.18 12.80
N THR A 83 -15.25 10.14 11.90
CA THR A 83 -16.01 10.00 10.66
C THR A 83 -15.17 10.45 9.46
N TRP A 84 -15.48 9.92 8.28
CA TRP A 84 -14.83 10.34 7.05
C TRP A 84 -15.16 11.80 6.73
N ARG A 85 -14.15 12.57 6.35
CA ARG A 85 -14.38 13.91 5.79
C ARG A 85 -15.09 13.79 4.44
N SER A 86 -16.13 14.59 4.25
CA SER A 86 -16.93 14.60 3.00
C SER A 86 -16.12 14.96 1.75
N SER A 87 -15.07 15.77 1.90
CA SER A 87 -14.18 16.19 0.81
C SER A 87 -13.06 15.20 0.51
N PHE A 88 -12.92 14.11 1.27
CA PHE A 88 -11.80 13.20 1.13
C PHE A 88 -12.01 12.20 -0.01
N ASN A 89 -11.15 12.25 -1.03
CA ASN A 89 -11.20 11.34 -2.16
C ASN A 89 -10.45 10.03 -1.86
N VAL A 90 -11.19 9.00 -1.44
CA VAL A 90 -10.61 7.69 -1.12
C VAL A 90 -10.09 6.96 -2.37
N ALA A 91 -10.69 7.19 -3.54
CA ALA A 91 -10.33 6.51 -4.79
C ALA A 91 -8.94 6.92 -5.30
N SER A 92 -8.51 8.16 -5.02
CA SER A 92 -7.21 8.68 -5.48
C SER A 92 -6.02 8.16 -4.67
N ILE A 93 -6.26 7.42 -3.59
CA ILE A 93 -5.18 6.90 -2.75
C ILE A 93 -4.53 5.71 -3.44
N ASN A 94 -3.29 5.90 -3.86
CA ASN A 94 -2.46 4.85 -4.44
C ASN A 94 -1.49 4.24 -3.43
N ASN A 95 -1.21 4.95 -2.33
CA ASN A 95 -0.25 4.53 -1.32
C ASN A 95 -0.81 4.82 0.08
N LEU A 96 -0.74 3.84 0.95
CA LEU A 96 -0.90 3.98 2.39
C LEU A 96 0.41 3.60 3.06
N GLN A 97 0.81 4.33 4.10
CA GLN A 97 2.04 4.03 4.82
C GLN A 97 1.87 4.26 6.33
N LEU A 98 2.48 3.39 7.12
CA LEU A 98 2.68 3.57 8.56
C LEU A 98 4.19 3.51 8.85
N VAL A 99 4.79 4.63 9.21
CA VAL A 99 6.25 4.79 9.39
C VAL A 99 6.61 4.98 10.85
N ASP A 100 7.52 4.16 11.37
CA ASP A 100 8.09 4.27 12.70
C ASP A 100 9.06 5.44 12.82
N ARG A 101 8.82 6.27 13.85
CA ARG A 101 9.64 7.43 14.20
C ARG A 101 10.41 7.21 15.51
N THR A 102 10.45 5.99 16.04
CA THR A 102 11.13 5.63 17.29
C THR A 102 12.64 5.61 17.10
N GLN A 103 13.27 6.78 17.27
CA GLN A 103 14.72 6.97 17.06
C GLN A 103 15.59 6.22 18.07
N ASN A 104 15.20 6.23 19.35
CA ASN A 104 15.98 5.62 20.44
C ASN A 104 16.09 4.09 20.35
N GLN A 105 15.33 3.44 19.45
CA GLN A 105 15.43 2.01 19.17
C GLN A 105 15.97 1.71 17.76
N GLY A 106 16.46 2.72 17.03
CA GLY A 106 17.02 2.54 15.68
C GLY A 106 15.99 2.11 14.62
N ARG A 107 14.71 2.42 14.82
CA ARG A 107 13.60 2.00 13.95
C ARG A 107 13.15 3.07 12.96
N THR A 108 13.87 4.18 12.89
CA THR A 108 13.49 5.29 12.01
C THR A 108 13.51 4.84 10.56
N GLY A 109 12.34 4.82 9.94
CA GLY A 109 12.15 4.37 8.56
C GLY A 109 11.64 2.93 8.42
N ASP A 110 11.47 2.19 9.52
CA ASP A 110 10.70 0.94 9.52
C ASP A 110 9.25 1.28 9.18
N SER A 111 8.68 0.64 8.18
CA SER A 111 7.36 1.02 7.69
C SER A 111 6.59 -0.13 7.06
N LEU A 112 5.28 -0.08 7.25
CA LEU A 112 4.30 -0.89 6.52
C LEU A 112 3.77 -0.06 5.37
N LEU A 113 3.84 -0.57 4.14
CA LEU A 113 3.40 0.11 2.93
C LEU A 113 2.32 -0.71 2.24
N VAL A 114 1.22 -0.06 1.86
CA VAL A 114 0.23 -0.62 0.93
C VAL A 114 0.28 0.23 -0.33
N SER A 115 0.53 -0.38 -1.49
CA SER A 115 0.58 0.32 -2.76
C SER A 115 -0.31 -0.36 -3.81
N TYR A 116 -0.89 0.46 -4.69
CA TYR A 116 -1.56 -0.01 -5.90
C TYR A 116 -0.59 0.12 -7.08
N VAL A 117 -0.12 -1.01 -7.59
CA VAL A 117 0.91 -1.07 -8.64
C VAL A 117 0.28 -1.59 -9.93
N PRO A 118 0.44 -0.91 -11.07
CA PRO A 118 0.04 -1.46 -12.36
C PRO A 118 1.01 -2.58 -12.77
N GLU A 119 0.48 -3.74 -13.16
CA GLU A 119 1.24 -4.84 -13.73
C GLU A 119 1.10 -4.91 -15.26
N LYS A 120 1.93 -5.74 -15.91
CA LYS A 120 2.02 -5.85 -17.38
C LYS A 120 0.71 -6.21 -18.09
N ASP A 121 -0.27 -6.74 -17.37
CA ASP A 121 -1.56 -7.20 -17.90
C ASP A 121 -2.68 -6.14 -17.77
N ASP A 122 -2.35 -4.87 -17.59
CA ASP A 122 -3.28 -3.76 -17.29
C ASP A 122 -4.13 -3.99 -16.03
N LYS A 123 -3.72 -4.93 -15.17
CA LYS A 123 -4.35 -5.19 -13.88
C LYS A 123 -3.64 -4.43 -12.79
N ILE A 124 -4.43 -3.74 -11.97
CA ILE A 124 -3.92 -3.12 -10.74
C ILE A 124 -3.77 -4.21 -9.68
N HIS A 125 -2.58 -4.28 -9.10
CA HIS A 125 -2.28 -5.14 -7.97
C HIS A 125 -2.26 -4.33 -6.68
N LEU A 126 -2.78 -4.93 -5.60
CA LEU A 126 -2.56 -4.44 -4.25
C LEU A 126 -1.33 -5.15 -3.71
N ARG A 127 -0.29 -4.37 -3.39
CA ARG A 127 0.95 -4.85 -2.81
C ARG A 127 1.08 -4.37 -1.37
N LEU A 128 1.34 -5.30 -0.45
CA LEU A 128 1.70 -5.01 0.93
C LEU A 128 3.19 -5.29 1.12
N GLU A 129 3.89 -4.34 1.72
CA GLU A 129 5.33 -4.43 1.88
C GLU A 129 5.74 -3.96 3.28
N PHE A 130 6.78 -4.59 3.83
CA PHE A 130 7.47 -4.05 5.00
C PHE A 130 8.84 -3.57 4.58
N GLN A 131 9.15 -2.30 4.84
CA GLN A 131 10.42 -1.67 4.53
C GLN A 131 11.16 -1.31 5.80
N TYR A 132 12.47 -1.49 5.83
CA TYR A 132 13.31 -1.07 6.95
C TYR A 132 14.66 -0.54 6.47
N CYS A 133 15.27 0.37 7.25
CA CYS A 133 16.60 0.90 6.96
C CYS A 133 17.68 -0.09 7.42
N GLU A 134 18.58 -0.49 6.52
CA GLU A 134 19.73 -1.35 6.83
C GLU A 134 20.94 -0.56 7.34
N GLY A 135 20.95 0.76 7.15
CA GLY A 135 22.02 1.65 7.58
C GLY A 135 22.51 2.57 6.46
N GLU A 136 23.58 3.29 6.73
CA GLU A 136 24.19 4.23 5.78
C GLU A 136 25.44 3.62 5.14
N HIS A 137 25.50 3.66 3.81
CA HIS A 137 26.64 3.22 3.01
C HIS A 137 27.27 4.42 2.31
N TYR A 138 28.61 4.48 2.32
CA TYR A 138 29.34 5.53 1.64
C TYR A 138 29.65 5.13 0.19
N TYR A 139 29.15 5.92 -0.75
CA TYR A 139 29.44 5.77 -2.18
C TYR A 139 30.37 6.90 -2.64
N LYS A 140 31.52 6.53 -3.22
CA LYS A 140 32.61 7.45 -3.61
C LYS A 140 32.14 8.70 -4.40
N TYR A 141 31.10 8.57 -5.21
CA TYR A 141 30.58 9.64 -6.07
C TYR A 141 29.22 10.19 -5.65
N SER A 142 28.58 9.62 -4.62
CA SER A 142 27.20 9.95 -4.23
C SER A 142 27.02 10.20 -2.74
N GLY A 143 28.12 10.18 -1.97
CA GLY A 143 28.14 10.43 -0.53
C GLY A 143 27.52 9.30 0.27
N TRP A 144 27.14 9.63 1.52
CA TRP A 144 26.37 8.73 2.38
C TRP A 144 24.97 8.55 1.83
N ARG A 145 24.55 7.30 1.64
CA ARG A 145 23.20 6.91 1.20
C ARG A 145 22.60 5.94 2.20
N ARG A 146 21.30 6.03 2.42
CA ARG A 146 20.58 5.06 3.24
C ARG A 146 20.18 3.87 2.40
N MET A 147 20.55 2.69 2.88
CA MET A 147 20.12 1.42 2.30
C MET A 147 18.81 1.03 2.94
N PHE A 148 17.82 0.70 2.14
CA PHE A 148 16.56 0.16 2.59
C PHE A 148 16.40 -1.26 2.03
N ALA A 149 15.88 -2.15 2.86
CA ALA A 149 15.38 -3.43 2.44
C ALA A 149 13.85 -3.41 2.49
N ARG A 150 13.22 -4.09 1.53
CA ARG A 150 11.78 -4.20 1.43
C ARG A 150 11.38 -5.65 1.20
N HIS A 151 10.49 -6.15 2.05
CA HIS A 151 9.89 -7.47 1.93
C HIS A 151 8.48 -7.34 1.38
N THR A 152 8.16 -8.03 0.29
CA THR A 152 6.78 -8.15 -0.18
C THR A 152 6.05 -9.16 0.69
N LEU A 153 5.04 -8.69 1.42
CA LEU A 153 4.22 -9.49 2.32
C LEU A 153 3.01 -10.09 1.61
N TYR A 154 2.46 -9.34 0.65
CA TYR A 154 1.29 -9.72 -0.13
C TYR A 154 1.34 -9.05 -1.50
N ASP A 155 0.95 -9.76 -2.55
CA ASP A 155 0.78 -9.21 -3.89
C ASP A 155 -0.31 -9.99 -4.63
N LYS A 156 -1.46 -9.35 -4.88
CA LYS A 156 -2.53 -9.90 -5.72
C LYS A 156 -3.21 -8.79 -6.52
N SER A 157 -3.73 -9.16 -7.70
CA SER A 157 -4.67 -8.33 -8.45
C SER A 157 -5.86 -7.91 -7.57
N ILE A 158 -6.30 -6.65 -7.71
CA ILE A 158 -7.37 -6.06 -6.90
C ILE A 158 -8.68 -6.87 -6.90
N GLU A 159 -8.96 -7.55 -8.02
CA GLU A 159 -10.10 -8.46 -8.21
C GLU A 159 -10.04 -9.70 -7.31
N LYS A 160 -8.82 -10.14 -6.96
CA LYS A 160 -8.55 -11.36 -6.20
C LYS A 160 -8.11 -11.06 -4.76
N VAL A 161 -8.14 -9.79 -4.34
CA VAL A 161 -7.77 -9.42 -2.98
C VAL A 161 -8.80 -9.97 -2.00
N ASP A 162 -8.32 -10.77 -1.05
CA ASP A 162 -9.05 -11.17 0.13
C ASP A 162 -8.59 -10.34 1.33
N VAL A 163 -9.56 -9.80 2.08
CA VAL A 163 -9.28 -8.99 3.27
C VAL A 163 -8.82 -9.89 4.42
N ASP A 164 -9.32 -11.12 4.51
CA ASP A 164 -8.96 -12.04 5.58
C ASP A 164 -7.49 -12.48 5.48
N ASP A 165 -6.97 -12.64 4.26
CA ASP A 165 -5.54 -12.86 4.00
C ASP A 165 -4.71 -11.68 4.53
N ILE A 166 -5.14 -10.44 4.24
CA ILE A 166 -4.43 -9.23 4.69
C ILE A 166 -4.47 -9.12 6.21
N HIS A 167 -5.63 -9.38 6.84
CA HIS A 167 -5.78 -9.36 8.29
C HIS A 167 -4.92 -10.42 8.97
N SER A 168 -4.77 -11.60 8.36
CA SER A 168 -3.86 -12.64 8.86
C SER A 168 -2.41 -12.18 8.81
N ILE A 169 -1.98 -11.53 7.72
CA ILE A 169 -0.64 -10.95 7.60
C ILE A 169 -0.44 -9.80 8.58
N PHE A 170 -1.44 -8.94 8.77
CA PHE A 170 -1.39 -7.87 9.76
C PHE A 170 -1.27 -8.45 11.17
N ALA A 171 -2.06 -9.47 11.52
CA ALA A 171 -1.98 -10.11 12.82
C ALA A 171 -0.57 -10.65 13.10
N ASP A 172 0.04 -11.33 12.12
CA ASP A 172 1.41 -11.81 12.20
C ASP A 172 2.42 -10.65 12.38
N ILE A 173 2.54 -9.77 11.38
CA ILE A 173 3.54 -8.69 11.36
C ILE A 173 3.37 -7.72 12.53
N ILE A 174 2.14 -7.30 12.82
CA ILE A 174 1.88 -6.28 13.84
C ILE A 174 2.13 -6.83 15.24
N THR A 175 1.81 -8.09 15.52
CA THR A 175 2.09 -8.69 16.83
C THR A 175 3.59 -8.85 17.05
N THR A 176 4.34 -9.33 16.04
CA THR A 176 5.80 -9.41 16.11
C THR A 176 6.43 -8.02 16.25
N TRP A 177 5.95 -7.03 15.49
CA TRP A 177 6.44 -5.66 15.57
C TRP A 177 6.17 -5.06 16.95
N TYR A 178 4.99 -5.28 17.51
CA TYR A 178 4.62 -4.84 18.85
C TYR A 178 5.49 -5.48 19.93
N GLU A 179 5.68 -6.81 19.89
CA GLU A 179 6.58 -7.52 20.80
C GLU A 179 8.00 -6.96 20.73
N SER A 180 8.49 -6.71 19.52
CA SER A 180 9.84 -6.18 19.32
C SER A 180 10.03 -4.82 20.01
N HIS A 181 9.02 -3.95 20.04
CA HIS A 181 9.07 -2.69 20.78
C HIS A 181 9.08 -2.88 22.29
N LEU A 182 8.22 -3.77 22.81
CA LEU A 182 8.16 -4.07 24.24
C LEU A 182 9.48 -4.60 24.76
N ARG A 183 10.14 -5.46 23.98
CA ARG A 183 11.46 -6.03 24.30
C ARG A 183 12.64 -5.10 23.95
N ARG A 184 12.37 -3.96 23.30
CA ARG A 184 13.38 -3.03 22.75
C ARG A 184 14.42 -3.75 21.87
N ASN A 185 13.98 -4.76 21.14
CA ASN A 185 14.85 -5.58 20.30
C ASN A 185 14.30 -5.60 18.87
N ARG A 186 14.87 -4.75 18.01
CA ARG A 186 14.50 -4.65 16.58
C ARG A 186 14.76 -5.93 15.81
N ASP A 187 15.75 -6.73 16.20
CA ASP A 187 16.11 -7.97 15.48
C ASP A 187 15.01 -9.03 15.51
N ILE A 188 14.02 -8.90 16.41
CA ILE A 188 12.85 -9.80 16.44
C ILE A 188 12.04 -9.66 15.15
N ILE A 189 11.68 -8.42 14.76
CA ILE A 189 10.91 -8.21 13.54
C ILE A 189 11.76 -8.45 12.29
N LEU A 190 13.05 -8.08 12.31
CA LEU A 190 13.93 -8.29 11.16
C LEU A 190 14.19 -9.76 10.85
N ARG A 191 14.39 -10.60 11.88
CA ARG A 191 14.53 -12.06 11.69
C ARG A 191 13.23 -12.66 11.18
N HIS A 192 12.10 -12.30 11.79
CA HIS A 192 10.79 -12.76 11.33
C HIS A 192 10.52 -12.46 9.85
N LEU A 193 10.85 -11.24 9.41
CA LEU A 193 10.72 -10.85 8.01
C LEU A 193 11.58 -11.70 7.07
N LYS A 194 12.85 -11.93 7.44
CA LYS A 194 13.80 -12.72 6.65
C LYS A 194 13.44 -14.20 6.58
N ASP A 195 12.94 -14.76 7.67
CA ASP A 195 12.60 -16.17 7.77
C ASP A 195 11.26 -16.49 7.07
N THR A 196 10.30 -15.56 7.13
CA THR A 196 8.93 -15.77 6.63
C THR A 196 8.74 -15.28 5.18
N TYR A 197 9.33 -14.14 4.80
CA TYR A 197 9.06 -13.48 3.51
C TYR A 197 10.30 -13.48 2.62
N LYS A 198 10.26 -14.30 1.57
CA LYS A 198 11.42 -14.59 0.69
C LYS A 198 11.74 -13.51 -0.34
N ASN A 199 10.78 -12.67 -0.70
CA ASN A 199 10.97 -11.65 -1.72
C ASN A 199 11.51 -10.38 -1.07
N VAL A 200 12.84 -10.20 -1.16
CA VAL A 200 13.55 -9.05 -0.62
C VAL A 200 14.14 -8.22 -1.74
N GLU A 201 13.80 -6.94 -1.77
CA GLU A 201 14.45 -5.94 -2.62
C GLU A 201 15.28 -5.00 -1.75
N THR A 202 16.54 -4.79 -2.12
CA THR A 202 17.43 -3.81 -1.47
C THR A 202 17.67 -2.65 -2.41
N PHE A 203 17.47 -1.42 -1.94
CA PHE A 203 17.64 -0.21 -2.75
C PHE A 203 18.22 0.97 -1.95
N THR A 204 18.81 1.93 -2.65
CA THR A 204 19.36 3.17 -2.09
C THR A 204 18.37 4.32 -2.23
N GLN A 205 18.26 5.18 -1.21
CA GLN A 205 17.59 6.47 -1.29
C GLN A 205 18.60 7.63 -1.11
#